data_AF-A0A2E8ZYS2-F1
#
_entry.id   AF-A0A2E8ZYS2-F1
#
_cell.length_a   1.000
_cell.length_b   1.000
_cell.length_c   1.000
_cell.angle_alpha   90.00
_cell.angle_beta   90.00
_cell.angle_gamma   90.00
#
_symmetry.space_group_name_H-M   'P 1'
#
loop_
_entity.id
_entity.type
_entity.pdbx_description
1 polymer ?
#
loop_
_entity_poly.entity_id
_entity_poly.type
_entity_poly.pdbx_seq_one_letter_code
_entity_poly.pdbx_strand_id
1 'polypeptide(L)' 'MNPNEKIKYTLKLRDFGKAREFARTLGLSTRSEWDTWCNKNSKTKPKDIPVLPNVAYKGRGWISYKDWLIG' A
#
# COMPACT_ATOMS: atom_id res chain seq x y z
N MET A 1 23.71 -11.73 16.51
CA MET A 1 22.53 -11.30 15.72
C MET A 1 22.92 -11.34 14.25
N ASN A 2 22.23 -12.14 13.44
CA ASN A 2 22.55 -12.33 12.02
C ASN A 2 21.74 -11.31 11.18
N PRO A 3 22.36 -10.46 10.35
CA PRO A 3 21.65 -9.46 9.54
C PRO A 3 20.66 -10.03 8.51
N ASN A 4 20.69 -11.35 8.29
CA ASN A 4 19.94 -12.04 7.24
C ASN A 4 18.73 -12.84 7.71
N GLU A 5 18.29 -12.69 8.96
CA GLU A 5 16.90 -13.05 9.32
C GLU A 5 15.96 -12.02 8.68
N LYS A 6 15.73 -12.16 7.37
CA LYS A 6 14.59 -11.55 6.69
C LYS A 6 13.35 -12.13 7.37
N ILE A 7 12.86 -11.40 8.37
CA ILE A 7 11.69 -11.81 9.14
C ILE A 7 10.59 -12.11 8.15
N LYS A 8 10.19 -13.38 8.11
CA LYS A 8 9.27 -13.94 7.13
C LYS A 8 7.85 -13.49 7.48
N TYR A 9 7.62 -12.19 7.60
CA TYR A 9 6.28 -11.64 7.57
C TYR A 9 5.80 -11.79 6.14
N THR A 10 5.20 -12.95 5.84
CA THR A 10 4.33 -13.08 4.66
C THR A 10 3.10 -12.25 4.99
N LEU A 11 3.24 -10.93 4.93
CA LEU A 11 2.16 -9.98 5.18
C LEU A 11 1.07 -10.36 4.18
N LYS A 12 -0.05 -10.90 4.68
CA LYS A 12 -1.18 -11.24 3.82
C LYS A 12 -1.78 -9.91 3.36
N LEU A 13 -1.39 -9.50 2.16
CA LEU A 13 -1.90 -8.28 1.56
C LEU A 13 -3.36 -8.47 1.19
N ARG A 14 -4.12 -7.39 1.32
CA ARG A 14 -5.49 -7.33 0.84
C ARG A 14 -5.52 -7.55 -0.68
N ASP A 15 -6.62 -8.08 -1.21
CA ASP A 15 -6.79 -8.18 -2.65
C ASP A 15 -6.74 -6.80 -3.30
N PHE A 16 -6.14 -6.70 -4.48
CA PHE A 16 -5.89 -5.42 -5.16
C PHE A 16 -7.13 -4.51 -5.22
N GLY A 17 -8.28 -5.06 -5.63
CA GLY A 17 -9.53 -4.31 -5.73
C GLY A 17 -9.95 -3.68 -4.41
N LYS A 18 -10.03 -4.49 -3.33
CA LYS A 18 -10.41 -4.02 -1.98
C LYS A 18 -9.36 -3.07 -1.38
N ALA A 19 -8.10 -3.25 -1.72
CA ALA A 19 -7.02 -2.37 -1.29
C ALA A 19 -7.11 -1.01 -2.00
N ARG A 20 -7.46 -1.01 -3.30
CA ARG A 20 -7.66 0.18 -4.11
C ARG A 20 -8.90 0.97 -3.67
N GLU A 21 -10.00 0.28 -3.40
CA GLU A 21 -11.20 0.88 -2.82
C GLU A 21 -10.89 1.60 -1.52
N PHE A 22 -10.17 0.95 -0.60
CA PHE A 22 -9.70 1.59 0.63
C PHE A 22 -8.85 2.83 0.34
N ALA A 23 -7.88 2.74 -0.58
CA ALA A 23 -7.02 3.87 -0.90
C ALA A 23 -7.83 5.08 -1.42
N ARG A 24 -8.87 4.83 -2.22
CA ARG A 24 -9.77 5.87 -2.75
C ARG A 24 -10.63 6.51 -1.65
N THR A 25 -11.03 5.76 -0.61
CA THR A 25 -11.76 6.36 0.53
C THR A 25 -10.97 7.40 1.31
N LEU A 26 -9.64 7.43 1.16
CA LEU A 26 -8.79 8.43 1.81
C LEU A 26 -8.83 9.80 1.10
N GLY A 27 -9.39 9.88 -0.12
CA GLY A 27 -9.50 11.13 -0.89
C GLY A 27 -8.14 11.72 -1.32
N LEU A 28 -7.08 10.91 -1.36
CA LEU A 28 -5.75 11.34 -1.78
C LEU A 28 -5.69 11.33 -3.32
N SER A 29 -4.87 12.19 -3.90
CA SER A 29 -4.78 12.35 -5.36
C SER A 29 -3.40 12.04 -5.92
N THR A 30 -2.37 12.12 -5.08
CA THR A 30 -0.97 12.05 -5.51
C THR A 30 -0.20 11.01 -4.71
N ARG A 31 0.91 10.55 -5.29
CA ARG A 31 1.88 9.72 -4.57
C ARG A 31 2.41 10.40 -3.32
N SER A 32 2.68 11.70 -3.38
CA SER A 32 3.21 12.47 -2.25
C SER A 32 2.24 12.45 -1.05
N GLU A 33 0.95 12.60 -1.31
CA GLU A 33 -0.09 12.49 -0.29
C GLU A 33 -0.20 11.07 0.26
N TRP A 34 -0.14 10.05 -0.60
CA TRP A 34 -0.12 8.64 -0.17
C TRP A 34 1.06 8.33 0.75
N ASP A 35 2.27 8.76 0.38
CA ASP A 35 3.49 8.55 1.16
C ASP A 35 3.39 9.30 2.50
N THR A 36 2.89 10.55 2.49
CA THR A 36 2.63 11.34 3.69
C THR A 36 1.62 10.66 4.61
N TRP A 37 0.52 10.15 4.06
CA TRP A 37 -0.50 9.41 4.81
C TRP A 37 0.07 8.13 5.42
N CYS A 38 0.83 7.34 4.66
CA CYS A 38 1.46 6.11 5.15
C CYS A 38 2.41 6.39 6.32
N ASN A 39 3.22 7.45 6.23
CA ASN A 39 4.16 7.84 7.27
C ASN A 39 3.43 8.29 8.54
N LYS A 40 2.45 9.19 8.40
CA LYS A 40 1.63 9.69 9.53
C LYS A 40 0.84 8.56 10.21
N ASN A 41 0.40 7.56 9.44
CA ASN A 41 -0.41 6.44 9.93
C ASN A 41 0.37 5.14 10.10
N SER A 42 1.71 5.18 10.22
CA SER A 42 2.55 3.97 10.30
C SER A 42 2.14 2.99 11.41
N LYS A 43 1.54 3.49 12.50
CA LYS A 43 1.03 2.67 13.63
C LYS A 43 -0.46 2.31 13.54
N THR A 44 -1.24 3.07 12.79
CA THR A 44 -2.73 3.00 12.78
C THR A 44 -3.31 2.48 11.47
N LYS A 45 -2.57 2.58 10.36
CA LYS A 45 -3.02 2.08 9.07
C LYS A 45 -3.22 0.55 9.12
N PRO A 46 -4.15 0.00 8.32
CA PRO A 46 -4.28 -1.45 8.21
C PRO A 46 -2.96 -2.11 7.80
N LYS A 47 -2.62 -3.22 8.45
CA LYS A 47 -1.38 -3.98 8.18
C LYS A 47 -1.40 -4.62 6.79
N ASP A 48 -2.58 -4.91 6.25
CA ASP A 48 -2.80 -5.53 4.95
C ASP A 48 -2.78 -4.53 3.77
N ILE A 49 -2.62 -3.22 4.05
CA ILE A 49 -2.45 -2.17 3.04
C ILE A 49 -0.95 -1.84 2.88
N PRO A 50 -0.35 -2.12 1.72
CA PRO A 50 1.08 -1.91 1.51
C PRO A 50 1.42 -0.42 1.39
N VAL A 51 2.59 -0.02 1.89
CA VAL A 51 3.13 1.34 1.66
C VAL A 51 3.49 1.55 0.19
N LEU A 52 4.00 0.49 -0.46
CA LEU A 52 4.42 0.49 -1.86
C LEU A 52 3.45 -0.36 -2.71
N PRO A 53 2.25 0.16 -3.08
CA PRO A 53 1.26 -0.59 -3.86
C PRO A 53 1.78 -0.98 -5.25
N ASN A 54 2.69 -0.18 -5.82
CA ASN A 54 3.37 -0.49 -7.09
C ASN A 54 4.24 -1.75 -7.04
N VAL A 55 4.86 -2.03 -5.89
CA VAL A 55 5.65 -3.25 -5.69
C VAL A 55 4.74 -4.41 -5.32
N ALA A 56 3.83 -4.16 -4.37
CA ALA A 56 2.90 -5.16 -3.88
C ALA A 56 2.01 -5.72 -4.99
N TYR A 57 1.45 -4.89 -5.84
CA TYR A 57 0.47 -5.31 -6.85
C TYR A 57 1.04 -5.30 -8.28
N LYS A 58 2.37 -5.35 -8.43
CA LYS A 58 3.01 -5.53 -9.74
C LYS A 58 2.48 -6.81 -10.41
N GLY A 59 1.97 -6.67 -11.63
CA GLY A 59 1.35 -7.79 -12.37
C GLY A 59 0.01 -8.27 -11.80
N ARG A 60 -0.56 -7.59 -10.80
CA ARG A 60 -1.81 -7.93 -10.12
C ARG A 60 -2.85 -6.80 -10.18
N GLY A 61 -2.82 -6.01 -11.26
CA GLY A 61 -3.74 -4.90 -11.51
C GLY A 61 -3.16 -3.50 -11.28
N TRP A 62 -1.95 -3.38 -10.72
CA TRP A 62 -1.30 -2.06 -10.61
C TRP A 62 -1.05 -1.42 -11.99
N ILE A 63 -1.45 -0.15 -12.14
CA ILE A 63 -1.19 0.66 -13.33
C ILE A 63 -0.36 1.90 -12.95
N SER A 64 -0.90 2.74 -12.08
CA SER A 64 -0.27 3.99 -11.64
C SER A 64 -0.81 4.44 -10.30
N TYR A 65 -0.16 5.41 -9.67
CA TYR A 65 -0.71 6.07 -8.48
C TYR A 65 -2.02 6.79 -8.76
N LYS A 66 -2.21 7.33 -9.97
CA LYS A 66 -3.46 7.97 -10.35
C LYS A 66 -4.63 6.96 -10.39
N ASP A 67 -4.41 5.80 -11.00
CA ASP A 67 -5.40 4.69 -11.00
C ASP A 67 -5.71 4.20 -9.57
N TRP A 68 -4.66 4.06 -8.76
CA TRP A 68 -4.77 3.63 -7.38
C TRP A 68 -5.61 4.58 -6.51
N LEU A 69 -5.55 5.88 -6.77
CA LEU A 69 -6.05 6.92 -5.86
C LEU A 69 -7.35 7.62 -6.30
N ILE A 70 -7.56 7.89 -7.60
CA ILE A 70 -8.62 8.82 -8.07
C ILE A 70 -9.64 8.18 -9.02
N GLY A 71 -9.48 6.91 -9.38
CA GLY A 71 -10.38 6.28 -10.36
C GLY A 71 -11.70 5.78 -9.80
#